data_AF-A0A1M4ZB19-F1
#
_entry.id   AF-A0A1M4ZB19-F1
#
_cell.length_a   1.000
_cell.length_b   1.000
_cell.length_c   1.000
_cell.angle_alpha   90.00
_cell.angle_beta   90.00
_cell.angle_gamma   90.00
#
_symmetry.space_group_name_H-M   'P 1'
#
loop_
_entity.id
_entity.type
_entity.pdbx_description
1 polymer ?
#
loop_
_entity_poly.entity_id
_entity_poly.type
_entity_poly.pdbx_seq_one_letter_code
_entity_poly.pdbx_strand_id
1 'polypeptide(L)' 'MKKIRCIKCGKLLLEAEGKGETICPRCKTKNTYDTEKNS' A
#
# COMPACT_ATOMS: atom_id res chain seq x y z
N MET A 1 -4.51 -0.89 -12.06
CA MET A 1 -3.66 -1.35 -10.93
C MET A 1 -2.69 -0.27 -10.46
N LYS A 2 -2.68 0.09 -9.17
CA LYS A 2 -1.70 1.04 -8.58
C LYS A 2 -0.68 0.29 -7.71
N LYS A 3 0.57 0.76 -7.77
CA LYS A 3 1.69 0.25 -6.95
C LYS A 3 1.59 0.79 -5.53
N ILE A 4 1.29 -0.08 -4.57
CA ILE A 4 1.22 0.27 -3.16
C ILE A 4 2.62 0.12 -2.56
N ARG A 5 3.14 1.21 -2.02
CA ARG A 5 4.43 1.24 -1.33
C ARG A 5 4.22 1.46 0.16
N CYS A 6 5.14 0.93 0.94
CA CYS A 6 5.14 1.18 2.36
C CYS A 6 5.40 2.65 2.65
N ILE A 7 4.54 3.27 3.46
CA ILE A 7 4.65 4.67 3.89
C ILE A 7 5.95 4.96 4.67
N LYS A 8 6.50 3.94 5.34
CA LYS A 8 7.69 4.09 6.19
C LYS A 8 9.00 3.82 5.46
N CYS A 9 9.06 2.76 4.66
CA CYS A 9 10.33 2.31 4.05
C CYS A 9 10.35 2.35 2.52
N GLY A 10 9.27 2.78 1.86
CA GLY A 10 9.18 2.91 0.40
C GLY A 10 9.18 1.60 -0.40
N LYS A 11 9.33 0.45 0.29
CA LYS A 11 9.30 -0.88 -0.33
C LYS A 11 7.94 -1.11 -1.01
N LEU A 12 7.96 -1.64 -2.23
CA LEU A 12 6.75 -2.10 -2.91
C LEU A 12 6.14 -3.26 -2.13
N LEU A 13 4.88 -3.12 -1.75
CA LEU A 13 4.15 -4.14 -0.99
C LEU A 13 3.35 -5.04 -1.93
N LEU A 14 2.55 -4.42 -2.81
CA LEU A 14 1.75 -5.11 -3.80
C LEU A 14 1.25 -4.14 -4.88
N GLU A 15 0.65 -4.69 -5.93
CA GLU A 15 -0.13 -3.96 -6.92
C GLU A 15 -1.60 -4.30 -6.69
N ALA A 16 -2.41 -3.29 -6.36
CA ALA A 16 -3.83 -3.47 -6.04
C ALA A 16 -4.71 -2.43 -6.73
N GLU A 17 -6.00 -2.77 -6.79
CA GLU A 17 -7.11 -1.87 -7.11
C GLU A 17 -8.15 -1.99 -6.01
N GLY A 18 -8.83 -0.89 -5.68
CA GLY A 18 -9.77 -0.81 -4.55
C GLY A 18 -9.13 -0.26 -3.27
N LYS A 19 -9.74 -0.66 -2.15
CA LYS A 19 -9.35 -0.24 -0.80
C LYS A 19 -8.90 -1.45 0.01
N GLY A 20 -7.88 -1.27 0.82
CA GLY A 20 -7.40 -2.34 1.68
C GLY A 20 -6.31 -1.91 2.65
N GLU A 21 -5.89 -2.87 3.45
CA GLU A 21 -4.78 -2.73 4.38
C GLU A 21 -3.76 -3.84 4.18
N THR A 22 -2.49 -3.52 4.37
CA THR A 22 -1.38 -4.45 4.26
C THR A 22 -0.28 -4.11 5.26
N ILE A 23 0.37 -5.13 5.79
CA ILE A 23 1.50 -4.96 6.72
C ILE A 23 2.79 -5.11 5.96
N CYS A 24 3.69 -4.14 6.09
CA CYS A 24 5.00 -4.23 5.47
C CYS A 24 5.84 -5.35 6.12
N PRO A 25 6.31 -6.35 5.35
CA PRO A 25 7.10 -7.45 5.91
C PRO A 25 8.48 -7.01 6.43
N ARG A 26 8.99 -5.86 5.97
CA ARG A 26 10.31 -5.34 6.37
C ARG A 26 10.28 -4.55 7.68
N CYS A 27 9.31 -3.67 7.84
CA CYS A 27 9.26 -2.72 8.96
C CYS A 27 8.03 -2.89 9.86
N LYS A 28 7.20 -3.90 9.59
CA LYS A 28 5.94 -4.23 10.29
C LYS A 28 4.94 -3.07 10.40
N THR A 29 5.12 -2.04 9.57
CA THR A 29 4.20 -0.89 9.53
C THR A 29 2.93 -1.30 8.80
N LYS A 30 1.77 -0.98 9.38
CA LYS A 30 0.46 -1.11 8.74
C LYS A 30 0.28 0.01 7.73
N ASN A 31 -0.11 -0.34 6.50
CA ASN A 31 -0.34 0.59 5.40
C ASN A 31 -1.76 0.40 4.92
N THR A 32 -2.49 1.50 4.81
CA THR A 32 -3.82 1.54 4.19
C THR A 32 -3.68 2.16 2.82
N TYR A 33 -4.38 1.61 1.84
CA TYR A 33 -4.42 2.15 0.49
C TYR A 33 -5.87 2.28 0.01
N ASP A 34 -6.11 3.35 -0.73
CA ASP A 34 -7.34 3.59 -1.46
C ASP A 34 -6.92 4.03 -2.87
N THR A 35 -7.05 3.13 -3.84
CA THR A 35 -6.64 3.42 -5.21
C THR A 35 -7.78 4.01 -6.04
N GLU A 36 -9.01 4.00 -5.53
CA GLU A 36 -10.22 4.49 -6.20
C GLU A 36 -10.35 6.02 -6.12
N LYS A 37 -9.64 6.67 -5.19
CA LYS A 37 -9.48 8.13 -5.22
C LYS A 37 -8.47 8.53 -6.30
N ASN A 38 -8.98 8.72 -7.50
CA ASN A 38 -8.38 9.62 -8.49
C ASN A 38 -9.45 10.66 -8.85
N SER A 39 -9.61 11.66 -7.98
CA SER A 39 -10.30 12.92 -8.29
C SER A 39 -9.26 13.99 -8.53
#